data_AF-A0A382WYF6-F1
#
_entry.id   AF-A0A382WYF6-F1
#
_cell.length_a   1.000
_cell.length_b   1.000
_cell.length_c   1.000
_cell.angle_alpha   90.00
_cell.angle_beta   90.00
_cell.angle_gamma   90.00
#
_symmetry.space_group_name_H-M   'P 1'
#
loop_
_entity.id
_entity.type
_entity.pdbx_description
1 polymer ?
#
loop_
_entity_poly.entity_id
_entity_poly.type
_entity_poly.pdbx_seq_one_letter_code
_entity_poly.pdbx_strand_id
1 'polypeptide(L)'
;IGLSGLITPSLEEMRVVAKEITRAGIKVPLLIGGATTSRVHTAVRVATSYTGTTIHVSDASKAVGVVGSLLSTNKCEEFVAKVADEYEEIRERHAKGGRQSTKQTLAGARANKFKVNWLEYQPPQPVYEGVRVFDNYDLSLLERYIDWDPFFQAWELVGKFPAILEDDVVGPAARDLFRDAQAMLSRIVKERWFRARGVIGLWPANTVGEEDIVVFSDQTRKVELATLHTLRQQMTRDQRRANYALADFVAPRESGVADYIGAFVVTTGHGCEE
;
A
#
# COMPACT_ATOMS: atom_id res chain seq x y z
N ILE A 1 8.92 -8.14 22.49
CA ILE A 1 7.64 -7.54 22.01
C ILE A 1 7.71 -7.50 20.49
N GLY A 2 6.67 -7.94 19.77
CA GLY A 2 6.59 -7.86 18.30
C GLY A 2 5.55 -6.84 17.87
N LEU A 3 5.90 -5.94 16.94
CA LEU A 3 5.00 -4.96 16.32
C LEU A 3 4.85 -5.25 14.83
N SER A 4 3.62 -5.32 14.36
CA SER A 4 3.27 -5.52 12.94
C SER A 4 2.60 -4.27 12.36
N GLY A 5 2.97 -3.90 11.14
CA GLY A 5 2.42 -2.73 10.45
C GLY A 5 2.03 -3.03 9.01
N LEU A 6 0.82 -2.66 8.63
CA LEU A 6 0.27 -2.89 7.28
C LEU A 6 0.27 -1.62 6.42
N ILE A 7 0.08 -0.44 7.03
CA ILE A 7 -0.07 0.83 6.34
C ILE A 7 0.98 1.84 6.82
N THR A 8 1.32 2.83 5.99
CA THR A 8 2.36 3.83 6.30
C THR A 8 2.18 4.51 7.67
N PRO A 9 0.96 4.88 8.11
CA PRO A 9 0.76 5.40 9.47
C PRO A 9 1.22 4.46 10.60
N SER A 10 1.16 3.14 10.42
CA SER A 10 1.63 2.17 11.42
C SER A 10 3.12 2.32 11.74
N LEU A 11 3.93 2.86 10.81
CA LEU A 11 5.35 3.09 11.04
C LEU A 11 5.62 4.18 12.09
N GLU A 12 4.73 5.17 12.17
CA GLU A 12 4.82 6.23 13.18
C GLU A 12 4.41 5.68 14.55
N GLU A 13 3.36 4.87 14.61
CA GLU A 13 2.95 4.20 15.87
C GLU A 13 4.05 3.29 16.43
N MET A 14 4.78 2.56 15.58
CA MET A 14 5.94 1.77 16.04
C MET A 14 7.00 2.64 16.72
N ARG A 15 7.21 3.86 16.22
CA ARG A 15 8.14 4.83 16.83
C ARG A 15 7.60 5.36 18.16
N VAL A 16 6.30 5.65 18.25
CA VAL A 16 5.64 6.05 19.50
C VAL A 16 5.81 4.96 20.55
N VAL A 17 5.48 3.70 20.21
CA VAL A 17 5.65 2.56 21.13
C VAL A 17 7.11 2.41 21.56
N ALA A 18 8.08 2.52 20.65
CA ALA A 18 9.50 2.49 20.99
C ALA A 18 9.91 3.56 22.03
N LYS A 19 9.41 4.80 21.88
CA LYS A 19 9.63 5.87 22.86
C LYS A 19 8.99 5.57 24.21
N GLU A 20 7.77 5.04 24.20
CA GLU A 20 7.05 4.71 25.44
C GLU A 20 7.70 3.56 26.21
N ILE A 21 8.19 2.53 25.50
CA ILE A 21 8.96 1.44 26.11
C ILE A 21 10.26 1.99 26.73
N THR A 22 10.97 2.90 26.05
CA THR A 22 12.12 3.62 26.64
C THR A 22 11.73 4.40 27.89
N ARG A 23 10.65 5.17 27.82
CA ARG A 23 10.16 6.01 28.92
C ARG A 23 9.79 5.17 30.15
N ALA A 24 9.27 3.98 29.93
CA ALA A 24 8.95 3.01 30.97
C ALA A 24 10.17 2.23 31.50
N GLY A 25 11.36 2.43 30.95
CA GLY A 25 12.58 1.72 31.35
C GLY A 25 12.60 0.23 30.99
N ILE A 26 11.71 -0.20 30.10
CA ILE A 26 11.60 -1.60 29.69
C ILE A 26 12.77 -1.94 28.75
N LYS A 27 13.40 -3.11 28.92
CA LYS A 27 14.60 -3.54 28.19
C LYS A 27 14.40 -4.79 27.30
N VAL A 28 13.16 -5.22 27.10
CA VAL A 28 12.86 -6.40 26.26
C VAL A 28 13.15 -6.10 24.78
N PRO A 29 13.65 -7.06 23.99
CA PRO A 29 13.85 -6.84 22.56
C PRO A 29 12.55 -6.47 21.83
N LEU A 30 12.65 -5.51 20.92
CA LEU A 30 11.56 -5.03 20.07
C LEU A 30 11.75 -5.58 18.65
N LEU A 31 10.81 -6.41 18.20
CA LEU A 31 10.79 -6.97 16.85
C LEU A 31 9.81 -6.16 16.00
N ILE A 32 10.27 -5.68 14.85
CA ILE A 32 9.51 -4.86 13.91
C ILE A 32 9.30 -5.65 12.62
N GLY A 33 8.05 -5.85 12.22
CA GLY A 33 7.70 -6.56 10.98
C GLY A 33 6.41 -6.05 10.34
N GLY A 34 6.02 -6.66 9.23
CA GLY A 34 4.82 -6.29 8.47
C GLY A 34 5.11 -5.53 7.17
N ALA A 35 4.10 -5.42 6.31
CA ALA A 35 4.22 -5.03 4.91
C ALA A 35 4.91 -3.68 4.66
N THR A 36 4.71 -2.68 5.54
CA THR A 36 5.30 -1.35 5.36
C THR A 36 6.66 -1.19 6.02
N THR A 37 7.09 -2.18 6.79
CA THR A 37 8.36 -2.10 7.51
C THR A 37 9.54 -2.41 6.60
N SER A 38 10.67 -1.79 6.90
CA SER A 38 11.93 -2.11 6.23
C SER A 38 13.08 -2.01 7.22
N ARG A 39 14.18 -2.70 6.92
CA ARG A 39 15.41 -2.62 7.71
C ARG A 39 15.93 -1.18 7.80
N VAL A 40 15.86 -0.44 6.70
CA VAL A 40 16.29 0.98 6.64
C VAL A 40 15.40 1.86 7.52
N HIS A 41 14.07 1.78 7.38
CA HIS A 41 13.17 2.56 8.22
C HIS A 41 13.37 2.24 9.70
N THR A 42 13.49 0.96 10.05
CA THR A 42 13.70 0.50 11.42
C THR A 42 14.98 1.08 12.01
N ALA A 43 16.11 0.98 11.30
CA ALA A 43 17.41 1.49 11.75
C ALA A 43 17.45 3.02 11.91
N VAL A 44 16.78 3.76 11.02
CA VAL A 44 16.85 5.24 10.97
C VAL A 44 15.80 5.90 11.86
N ARG A 45 14.60 5.32 12.00
CA ARG A 45 13.46 5.97 12.68
C ARG A 45 13.03 5.33 13.99
N VAL A 46 13.00 3.99 14.05
CA VAL A 46 12.43 3.26 15.20
C VAL A 46 13.50 2.96 16.24
N ALA A 47 14.62 2.37 15.82
CA ALA A 47 15.71 1.98 16.71
C ALA A 47 16.31 3.18 17.46
N THR A 48 16.33 4.36 16.86
CA THR A 48 16.80 5.61 17.50
C THR A 48 15.87 6.13 18.61
N SER A 49 14.64 5.61 18.67
CA SER A 49 13.64 5.94 19.69
C SER A 49 13.59 4.92 20.84
N TYR A 50 14.31 3.80 20.73
CA TYR A 50 14.38 2.76 21.75
C TYR A 50 15.79 2.61 22.32
N THR A 51 15.94 2.55 23.65
CA THR A 51 17.25 2.34 24.29
C THR A 51 17.65 0.86 24.42
N GLY A 52 16.75 -0.07 24.10
CA GLY A 52 17.05 -1.50 24.03
C GLY A 52 17.21 -1.98 22.60
N THR A 53 17.32 -3.30 22.43
CA THR A 53 17.51 -3.92 21.12
C THR A 53 16.25 -3.78 20.25
N THR A 54 16.39 -3.20 19.06
CA THR A 54 15.36 -3.17 18.03
C THR A 54 15.81 -3.98 16.82
N ILE A 55 15.00 -4.92 16.35
CA ILE A 55 15.33 -5.79 15.21
C ILE A 55 14.18 -5.81 14.22
N HIS A 56 14.48 -5.52 12.96
CA HIS A 56 13.60 -5.74 11.83
C HIS A 56 13.60 -7.23 11.44
N VAL A 57 12.41 -7.79 11.25
CA VAL A 57 12.20 -9.16 10.81
C VAL A 57 11.38 -9.12 9.52
N SER A 58 11.93 -9.68 8.44
CA SER A 58 11.32 -9.57 7.11
C SER A 58 10.11 -10.47 6.89
N ASP A 59 10.06 -11.62 7.56
CA ASP A 59 9.05 -12.65 7.37
C ASP A 59 8.95 -13.55 8.62
N ALA A 60 7.89 -14.34 8.72
CA ALA A 60 7.62 -15.18 9.88
C ALA A 60 8.67 -16.27 10.07
N SER A 61 9.18 -16.86 8.98
CA SER A 61 10.18 -17.93 9.03
C SER A 61 11.47 -17.49 9.76
N LYS A 62 11.91 -16.25 9.55
CA LYS A 62 13.11 -15.70 10.19
C LYS A 62 12.90 -15.27 11.63
N ALA A 63 11.65 -15.01 12.05
CA ALA A 63 11.35 -14.64 13.43
C ALA A 63 11.83 -15.70 14.41
N VAL A 64 11.69 -16.99 14.07
CA VAL A 64 12.14 -18.11 14.92
C VAL A 64 13.65 -18.05 15.16
N GLY A 65 14.44 -17.85 14.10
CA GLY A 65 15.90 -17.75 14.21
C GLY A 65 16.35 -16.52 15.01
N VAL A 66 15.68 -15.38 14.82
CA VAL A 66 15.94 -14.14 15.57
C VAL A 66 15.65 -14.33 17.05
N VAL A 67 14.46 -14.85 17.41
CA VAL A 67 14.08 -15.09 18.80
C VAL A 67 14.99 -16.14 19.45
N GLY A 68 15.32 -17.22 18.73
CA GLY A 68 16.27 -18.23 19.20
C GLY A 68 17.66 -17.65 19.50
N SER A 69 18.12 -16.69 18.69
CA SER A 69 19.40 -16.00 18.93
C SER A 69 19.34 -15.07 20.14
N LEU A 70 18.21 -14.37 20.33
CA LEU A 70 17.97 -13.47 21.46
C LEU A 70 17.82 -14.20 22.81
N LEU A 71 17.29 -15.42 22.80
CA LEU A 71 17.12 -16.25 24.00
C LEU A 71 18.36 -17.10 24.33
N SER A 72 19.32 -17.19 23.42
CA SER A 72 20.55 -17.97 23.61
C SER A 72 21.51 -17.25 24.57
N THR A 73 21.92 -17.93 25.64
CA THR A 73 22.90 -17.40 26.61
C THR A 73 24.25 -17.08 25.99
N ASN A 74 24.63 -17.78 24.92
CA ASN A 74 25.98 -17.67 24.33
C ASN A 74 26.00 -16.83 23.06
N LYS A 75 24.85 -16.56 22.44
CA LYS A 75 24.75 -15.87 21.13
C LYS A 75 24.05 -14.52 21.19
N CYS A 76 23.31 -14.24 22.26
CA CYS A 76 22.50 -13.02 22.36
C CYS A 76 23.37 -11.76 22.27
N GLU A 77 24.45 -11.66 23.07
CA GLU A 77 25.30 -10.48 23.07
C GLU A 77 25.96 -10.22 21.71
N GLU A 78 26.55 -11.26 21.11
CA GLU A 78 27.16 -11.17 19.77
C GLU A 78 26.12 -10.76 18.70
N PHE A 79 24.94 -11.36 18.75
CA PHE A 79 23.88 -11.07 17.79
C PHE A 79 23.36 -9.62 17.93
N VAL A 80 23.16 -9.15 19.16
CA VAL A 80 22.71 -7.78 19.43
C VAL A 80 23.75 -6.76 18.97
N ALA A 81 25.04 -7.00 19.26
CA ALA A 81 26.14 -6.15 18.82
C ALA A 81 26.18 -6.07 17.29
N LYS A 82 26.10 -7.22 16.61
CA LYS A 82 26.07 -7.29 15.15
C LYS A 82 24.92 -6.47 14.55
N VAL A 83 23.71 -6.59 15.09
CA VAL A 83 22.56 -5.81 14.59
C VAL A 83 22.77 -4.31 14.83
N ALA A 84 23.36 -3.93 15.97
CA ALA A 84 23.64 -2.53 16.28
C ALA A 84 24.64 -1.92 15.28
N ASP A 85 25.72 -2.65 14.96
CA ASP A 85 26.73 -2.24 13.98
C ASP A 85 26.12 -2.11 12.58
N GLU A 86 25.35 -3.11 12.14
CA GLU A 86 24.65 -3.05 10.85
C GLU A 86 23.70 -1.86 10.75
N TYR A 87 23.02 -1.51 11.85
CA TYR A 87 22.10 -0.37 11.87
C TYR A 87 22.83 0.96 11.85
N GLU A 88 24.01 1.05 12.47
CA GLU A 88 24.86 2.22 12.36
C GLU A 88 25.37 2.40 10.92
N GLU A 89 25.84 1.34 10.28
CA GLU A 89 26.23 1.40 8.86
C GLU A 89 25.09 1.87 7.95
N ILE A 90 23.87 1.38 8.19
CA ILE A 90 22.68 1.80 7.44
C ILE A 90 22.40 3.28 7.68
N ARG A 91 22.49 3.76 8.92
CA ARG A 91 22.29 5.18 9.26
C ARG A 91 23.34 6.05 8.61
N GLU A 92 24.61 5.68 8.69
CA GLU A 92 25.70 6.40 8.02
C GLU A 92 25.50 6.45 6.52
N ARG A 93 25.17 5.32 5.89
CA ARG A 93 24.93 5.25 4.44
C ARG A 93 23.73 6.10 4.04
N HIS A 94 22.67 6.10 4.84
CA HIS A 94 21.49 6.93 4.60
C HIS A 94 21.80 8.43 4.78
N ALA A 95 22.65 8.79 5.75
CA ALA A 95 23.10 10.17 5.98
C ALA A 95 24.06 10.67 4.88
N LYS A 96 25.06 9.87 4.51
CA LYS A 96 26.01 10.14 3.40
C LYS A 96 25.31 10.13 2.04
N GLY A 97 24.33 9.25 1.88
CA GLY A 97 23.40 9.20 0.75
C GLY A 97 22.32 10.27 0.81
N GLY A 98 22.47 11.29 1.67
CA GLY A 98 21.67 12.51 1.67
C GLY A 98 21.58 13.01 0.24
N ARG A 99 20.42 12.72 -0.38
CA ARG A 99 20.14 12.97 -1.80
C ARG A 99 20.79 14.29 -2.19
N GLN A 100 21.85 14.25 -3.01
CA GLN A 100 22.07 15.34 -3.95
C GLN A 100 20.71 15.51 -4.62
N SER A 101 20.07 16.62 -4.28
CA SER A 101 18.65 16.82 -4.52
C SER A 101 18.45 16.91 -6.02
N THR A 102 18.22 15.77 -6.67
CA THR A 102 17.47 15.67 -7.91
C THR A 102 16.00 16.01 -7.66
N LYS A 103 15.70 16.90 -6.71
CA LYS A 103 14.36 17.44 -6.51
C LYS A 103 14.27 18.74 -7.29
N GLN A 104 13.33 18.76 -8.21
CA GLN A 104 12.94 19.94 -8.95
C GLN A 104 12.06 20.83 -8.06
N THR A 105 12.08 22.14 -8.30
CA THR A 105 11.10 23.05 -7.70
C THR A 105 9.69 22.63 -8.14
N LEU A 106 8.68 22.91 -7.31
CA LEU A 106 7.29 22.61 -7.69
C LEU A 106 6.90 23.33 -8.99
N ALA A 107 7.31 24.59 -9.14
CA ALA A 107 7.11 25.35 -10.38
C ALA A 107 7.75 24.66 -11.59
N GLY A 108 9.00 24.17 -11.45
CA GLY A 108 9.66 23.43 -12.52
C GLY A 108 8.97 22.09 -12.83
N ALA A 109 8.45 21.39 -11.83
CA ALA A 109 7.70 20.16 -12.02
C ALA A 109 6.37 20.43 -12.74
N ARG A 110 5.65 21.49 -12.37
CA ARG A 110 4.41 21.94 -13.05
C ARG A 110 4.66 22.33 -14.51
N ALA A 111 5.77 23.02 -14.79
CA ALA A 111 6.16 23.36 -16.15
C ALA A 111 6.40 22.12 -17.03
N ASN A 112 6.82 21.00 -16.43
CA ASN A 112 7.02 19.70 -17.07
C ASN A 112 5.86 18.71 -16.83
N LYS A 113 4.63 19.20 -16.58
CA LYS A 113 3.46 18.33 -16.42
C LYS A 113 3.12 17.57 -17.69
N PHE A 114 2.34 16.49 -17.56
CA PHE A 114 1.81 15.79 -18.73
C PHE A 114 0.79 16.70 -19.44
N LYS A 115 0.92 16.83 -20.76
CA LYS A 115 0.08 17.73 -21.57
C LYS A 115 -0.82 16.90 -22.48
N VAL A 116 -2.13 17.08 -22.29
CA VAL A 116 -3.17 16.51 -23.14
C VAL A 116 -3.76 17.63 -23.99
N ASN A 117 -3.99 17.37 -25.27
CA ASN A 117 -4.73 18.32 -26.12
C ASN A 117 -6.23 18.15 -25.87
N TRP A 118 -6.74 18.84 -24.84
CA TRP A 118 -8.15 18.76 -24.45
C TRP A 118 -9.13 19.27 -25.52
N LEU A 119 -8.69 20.12 -26.46
CA LEU A 119 -9.53 20.58 -27.56
C LEU A 119 -9.78 19.50 -28.62
N GLU A 120 -8.90 18.50 -28.70
CA GLU A 120 -9.01 17.38 -29.64
C GLU A 120 -9.47 16.08 -28.96
N TYR A 121 -9.65 16.09 -27.65
CA TYR A 121 -10.07 14.94 -26.88
C TYR A 121 -11.39 15.23 -26.16
N GLN A 122 -12.37 14.36 -26.38
CA GLN A 122 -13.63 14.38 -25.66
C GLN A 122 -13.63 13.25 -24.62
N PRO A 123 -13.52 13.56 -23.32
CA PRO A 123 -13.63 12.55 -22.28
C PRO A 123 -14.98 11.82 -22.38
N PRO A 124 -14.99 10.49 -22.19
CA PRO A 124 -16.23 9.72 -22.27
C PRO A 124 -17.17 10.11 -21.14
N GLN A 125 -18.41 10.45 -21.49
CA GLN A 125 -19.46 10.65 -20.49
C GLN A 125 -19.83 9.29 -19.87
N PRO A 126 -19.92 9.19 -18.54
CA PRO A 126 -20.34 7.96 -17.89
C PRO A 126 -21.80 7.64 -18.22
N VAL A 127 -22.12 6.34 -18.31
CA VAL A 127 -23.49 5.86 -18.60
C VAL A 127 -24.49 6.21 -17.50
N TYR A 128 -24.00 6.47 -16.29
CA TYR A 128 -24.79 6.99 -15.16
C TYR A 128 -23.91 7.88 -14.30
N GLU A 129 -24.53 8.79 -13.56
CA GLU A 129 -23.89 9.67 -12.60
C GLU A 129 -24.47 9.45 -11.20
N GLY A 130 -23.72 9.85 -10.18
CA GLY A 130 -24.08 9.67 -8.78
C GLY A 130 -23.66 8.31 -8.23
N VAL A 131 -24.17 8.02 -7.04
CA VAL A 131 -23.78 6.87 -6.23
C VAL A 131 -24.64 5.66 -6.53
N ARG A 132 -23.99 4.50 -6.68
CA ARG A 132 -24.64 3.19 -6.76
C ARG A 132 -24.12 2.29 -5.63
N VAL A 133 -25.05 1.76 -4.85
CA VAL A 133 -24.76 0.83 -3.75
C VAL A 133 -25.02 -0.60 -4.23
N PHE A 134 -24.06 -1.47 -3.96
CA PHE A 134 -24.15 -2.91 -4.11
C PHE A 134 -24.21 -3.52 -2.71
N ASP A 135 -25.32 -4.14 -2.40
CA ASP A 135 -25.53 -4.76 -1.12
C ASP A 135 -25.72 -6.26 -1.30
N ASN A 136 -24.99 -7.05 -0.49
CA ASN A 136 -24.97 -8.51 -0.58
C ASN A 136 -24.66 -9.00 -2.01
N TYR A 137 -23.55 -8.51 -2.57
CA TYR A 137 -23.11 -8.85 -3.92
C TYR A 137 -22.75 -10.33 -4.04
N ASP A 138 -23.03 -10.92 -5.22
CA ASP A 138 -22.88 -12.35 -5.46
C ASP A 138 -21.43 -12.82 -5.34
N LEU A 139 -21.14 -13.59 -4.29
CA LEU A 139 -19.82 -14.16 -4.04
C LEU A 139 -19.36 -15.11 -5.17
N SER A 140 -20.30 -15.81 -5.83
CA SER A 140 -19.98 -16.73 -6.94
C SER A 140 -19.51 -15.99 -8.20
N LEU A 141 -19.85 -14.69 -8.30
CA LEU A 141 -19.31 -13.83 -9.34
C LEU A 141 -17.91 -13.35 -8.94
N LEU A 142 -17.73 -12.90 -7.68
CA LEU A 142 -16.43 -12.41 -7.18
C LEU A 142 -15.34 -13.48 -7.22
N GLU A 143 -15.68 -14.73 -6.93
CA GLU A 143 -14.76 -15.88 -6.98
C GLU A 143 -14.01 -15.97 -8.32
N ARG A 144 -14.66 -15.61 -9.43
CA ARG A 144 -14.09 -15.67 -10.78
C ARG A 144 -13.06 -14.57 -11.06
N TYR A 145 -13.01 -13.54 -10.22
CA TYR A 145 -12.09 -12.41 -10.32
C TYR A 145 -10.95 -12.47 -9.31
N ILE A 146 -10.80 -13.57 -8.58
CA ILE A 146 -9.67 -13.77 -7.66
C ILE A 146 -8.39 -13.87 -8.47
N ASP A 147 -7.45 -12.96 -8.18
CA ASP A 147 -6.04 -13.16 -8.51
C ASP A 147 -5.42 -14.05 -7.43
N TRP A 148 -4.92 -15.21 -7.85
CA TRP A 148 -4.36 -16.22 -6.96
C TRP A 148 -2.88 -15.98 -6.64
N ASP A 149 -2.18 -15.11 -7.38
CA ASP A 149 -0.76 -14.82 -7.13
C ASP A 149 -0.54 -14.28 -5.69
N PRO A 150 -1.29 -13.25 -5.21
CA PRO A 150 -1.17 -12.77 -3.84
C PRO A 150 -1.54 -13.83 -2.79
N PHE A 151 -2.46 -14.74 -3.11
CA PHE A 151 -2.84 -15.83 -2.21
C PHE A 151 -1.67 -16.78 -1.98
N PHE A 152 -1.02 -17.28 -3.04
CA PHE A 152 0.15 -18.15 -2.89
C PHE A 152 1.34 -17.43 -2.22
N GLN A 153 1.56 -16.15 -2.54
CA GLN A 153 2.57 -15.34 -1.89
C GLN A 153 2.35 -15.21 -0.38
N ALA A 154 1.09 -15.06 0.07
CA ALA A 154 0.76 -15.02 1.50
C ALA A 154 1.06 -16.34 2.22
N TRP A 155 1.08 -17.46 1.50
CA TRP A 155 1.49 -18.78 1.98
C TRP A 155 2.97 -19.10 1.72
N GLU A 156 3.78 -18.09 1.38
CA GLU A 156 5.22 -18.21 1.08
C GLU A 156 5.54 -19.16 -0.10
N LEU A 157 4.57 -19.39 -1.00
CA LEU A 157 4.76 -20.17 -2.22
C LEU A 157 5.06 -19.23 -3.39
N VAL A 158 6.30 -19.28 -3.88
CA VAL A 158 6.78 -18.40 -4.95
C VAL A 158 6.49 -19.03 -6.31
N GLY A 159 5.73 -18.33 -7.13
CA GLY A 159 5.40 -18.73 -8.49
C GLY A 159 4.23 -17.91 -9.01
N LYS A 160 3.97 -18.00 -10.32
CA LYS A 160 2.79 -17.37 -10.94
C LYS A 160 1.72 -18.40 -11.19
N PHE A 161 0.48 -18.12 -10.83
CA PHE A 161 -0.68 -18.91 -11.19
C PHE A 161 -1.02 -18.75 -12.68
N PRO A 162 -1.42 -19.82 -13.38
CA PRO A 162 -1.56 -21.20 -12.90
C PRO A 162 -0.26 -22.02 -12.92
N ALA A 163 0.84 -21.51 -13.49
CA ALA A 163 2.10 -22.25 -13.68
C ALA A 163 2.72 -22.79 -12.38
N ILE A 164 2.52 -22.12 -11.23
CA ILE A 164 2.96 -22.58 -9.91
C ILE A 164 2.41 -23.96 -9.56
N LEU A 165 1.26 -24.34 -10.12
CA LEU A 165 0.64 -25.65 -9.90
C LEU A 165 1.40 -26.78 -10.58
N GLU A 166 2.26 -26.49 -11.55
CA GLU A 166 3.06 -27.48 -12.29
C GLU A 166 4.53 -27.46 -11.88
N ASP A 167 4.91 -26.59 -10.93
CA ASP A 167 6.29 -26.48 -10.46
C ASP A 167 6.79 -27.77 -9.80
N ASP A 168 8.01 -28.20 -10.12
CA ASP A 168 8.60 -29.45 -9.64
C ASP A 168 8.85 -29.46 -8.12
N VAL A 169 9.07 -28.28 -7.52
CA VAL A 169 9.44 -28.14 -6.11
C VAL A 169 8.21 -27.79 -5.27
N VAL A 170 7.51 -26.71 -5.63
CA VAL A 170 6.38 -26.19 -4.85
C VAL A 170 5.02 -26.61 -5.36
N GLY A 171 4.93 -27.15 -6.58
CA GLY A 171 3.67 -27.52 -7.23
C GLY A 171 2.80 -28.51 -6.44
N PRO A 172 3.35 -29.57 -5.81
CA PRO A 172 2.55 -30.44 -4.95
C PRO A 172 1.84 -29.68 -3.82
N ALA A 173 2.58 -28.84 -3.08
CA ALA A 173 2.01 -28.03 -1.99
C ALA A 173 1.03 -26.97 -2.52
N ALA A 174 1.35 -26.33 -3.66
CA ALA A 174 0.47 -25.34 -4.28
C ALA A 174 -0.86 -25.95 -4.73
N ARG A 175 -0.85 -27.15 -5.31
CA ARG A 175 -2.07 -27.88 -5.71
C ARG A 175 -2.92 -28.26 -4.51
N ASP A 176 -2.31 -28.75 -3.43
CA ASP A 176 -3.04 -29.09 -2.21
C ASP A 176 -3.68 -27.86 -1.57
N LEU A 177 -2.91 -26.78 -1.42
CA LEU A 177 -3.42 -25.51 -0.89
C LEU A 177 -4.55 -24.95 -1.77
N PHE A 178 -4.39 -24.98 -3.09
CA PHE A 178 -5.40 -24.50 -4.02
C PHE A 178 -6.69 -25.31 -3.93
N ARG A 179 -6.58 -26.64 -3.89
CA ARG A 179 -7.72 -27.54 -3.72
C ARG A 179 -8.48 -27.22 -2.43
N ASP A 180 -7.77 -27.07 -1.33
CA ASP A 180 -8.38 -26.79 -0.03
C ASP A 180 -9.03 -25.40 -0.01
N ALA A 181 -8.39 -24.39 -0.63
CA ALA A 181 -8.97 -23.06 -0.80
C ALA A 181 -10.24 -23.06 -1.66
N GLN A 182 -10.24 -23.80 -2.78
CA GLN A 182 -11.41 -23.96 -3.65
C GLN A 182 -12.57 -24.66 -2.93
N ALA A 183 -12.29 -25.69 -2.14
CA ALA A 183 -13.30 -26.36 -1.32
C ALA A 183 -13.90 -25.42 -0.26
N MET A 184 -13.05 -24.60 0.38
CA MET A 184 -13.49 -23.60 1.35
C MET A 184 -14.32 -22.49 0.69
N LEU A 185 -13.88 -21.95 -0.46
CA LEU A 185 -14.63 -20.95 -1.23
C LEU A 185 -16.00 -21.47 -1.65
N SER A 186 -16.06 -22.71 -2.15
CA SER A 186 -17.33 -23.36 -2.50
C SER A 186 -18.28 -23.40 -1.30
N ARG A 187 -17.76 -23.69 -0.10
CA ARG A 187 -18.53 -23.69 1.14
C ARG A 187 -18.98 -22.27 1.53
N ILE A 188 -18.07 -21.30 1.50
CA ILE A 188 -18.35 -19.87 1.78
C ILE A 188 -19.50 -19.36 0.90
N VAL A 189 -19.45 -19.66 -0.40
CA VAL A 189 -20.47 -19.24 -1.38
C VAL A 189 -21.81 -19.95 -1.10
N LYS A 190 -21.78 -21.28 -0.91
CA LYS A 190 -22.99 -22.09 -0.68
C LYS A 190 -23.70 -21.72 0.63
N GLU A 191 -22.94 -21.56 1.70
CA GLU A 191 -23.44 -21.28 3.04
C GLU A 191 -23.58 -19.77 3.31
N ARG A 192 -23.14 -18.91 2.39
CA ARG A 192 -23.23 -17.44 2.46
C ARG A 192 -22.61 -16.86 3.73
N TRP A 193 -21.40 -17.30 4.06
CA TRP A 193 -20.70 -16.85 5.27
C TRP A 193 -20.47 -15.34 5.31
N PHE A 194 -20.30 -14.72 4.14
CA PHE A 194 -19.97 -13.30 4.04
C PHE A 194 -21.00 -12.52 3.27
N ARG A 195 -21.15 -11.24 3.64
CA ARG A 195 -21.94 -10.27 2.90
C ARG A 195 -21.02 -9.29 2.18
N ALA A 196 -20.76 -9.55 0.90
CA ALA A 196 -20.02 -8.60 0.08
C ALA A 196 -20.82 -7.31 -0.14
N ARG A 197 -20.19 -6.16 0.06
CA ARG A 197 -20.79 -4.85 -0.17
C ARG A 197 -19.83 -3.97 -0.96
N GLY A 198 -20.41 -3.08 -1.75
CA GLY A 198 -19.66 -2.10 -2.51
C GLY A 198 -20.46 -0.84 -2.69
N VAL A 199 -19.76 0.27 -2.84
CA VAL A 199 -20.34 1.52 -3.33
C VAL A 199 -19.41 2.05 -4.40
N ILE A 200 -19.98 2.47 -5.51
CA ILE A 200 -19.27 3.17 -6.57
C ILE A 200 -20.00 4.48 -6.83
N GLY A 201 -19.29 5.48 -7.33
CA GLY A 201 -19.92 6.68 -7.83
C GLY A 201 -19.10 7.30 -8.95
N LEU A 202 -19.81 8.02 -9.82
CA LEU A 202 -19.27 8.73 -10.97
C LEU A 202 -19.83 10.15 -10.93
N TRP A 203 -18.97 11.15 -11.05
CA TRP A 203 -19.38 12.55 -10.94
C TRP A 203 -18.69 13.40 -11.99
N PRO A 204 -19.33 14.50 -12.45
CA PRO A 204 -18.64 15.55 -13.17
C PRO A 204 -17.48 16.10 -12.33
N ALA A 205 -16.31 16.21 -12.95
CA ALA A 205 -15.12 16.72 -12.29
C ALA A 205 -14.22 17.49 -13.26
N ASN A 206 -13.42 18.41 -12.74
CA ASN A 206 -12.38 19.08 -13.49
C ASN A 206 -11.18 19.35 -12.60
N THR A 207 -10.01 19.38 -13.21
CA THR A 207 -8.82 19.91 -12.54
C THR A 207 -8.95 21.42 -12.37
N VAL A 208 -8.63 21.91 -11.17
CA VAL A 208 -8.56 23.33 -10.83
C VAL A 208 -7.15 23.63 -10.31
N GLY A 209 -6.53 24.68 -10.86
CA GLY A 209 -5.11 24.92 -10.65
C GLY A 209 -4.27 23.83 -11.31
N GLU A 210 -3.32 23.26 -10.56
CA GLU A 210 -2.30 22.38 -11.12
C GLU A 210 -2.38 20.93 -10.61
N GLU A 211 -2.97 20.66 -9.44
CA GLU A 211 -2.96 19.33 -8.82
C GLU A 211 -4.29 18.90 -8.20
N ASP A 212 -5.28 19.79 -8.11
CA ASP A 212 -6.54 19.51 -7.43
C ASP A 212 -7.63 19.17 -8.43
N ILE A 213 -8.43 18.14 -8.13
CA ILE A 213 -9.60 17.76 -8.92
C ILE A 213 -10.85 18.12 -8.12
N VAL A 214 -11.64 19.07 -8.63
CA VAL A 214 -12.91 19.44 -8.03
C VAL A 214 -14.01 18.53 -8.57
N VAL A 215 -14.82 18.01 -7.67
CA VAL A 215 -15.97 17.13 -7.94
C VAL A 215 -17.25 17.94 -7.78
N PHE A 216 -18.17 17.85 -8.74
CA PHE A 216 -19.41 18.62 -8.76
C PHE A 216 -20.64 17.74 -8.50
N SER A 217 -21.73 18.37 -8.04
CA SER A 217 -23.00 17.68 -7.77
C SER A 217 -23.67 17.14 -9.02
N ASP A 218 -23.50 17.84 -10.14
CA ASP A 218 -24.19 17.61 -11.40
C ASP A 218 -23.46 18.32 -12.56
N GLN A 219 -24.00 18.11 -13.76
CA GLN A 219 -23.46 18.61 -15.02
C GLN A 219 -23.41 20.15 -15.13
N THR A 220 -24.13 20.88 -14.27
CA THR A 220 -24.06 22.35 -14.27
C THR A 220 -22.73 22.85 -13.71
N ARG A 221 -22.00 22.02 -12.95
CA ARG A 221 -20.69 22.33 -12.35
C ARG A 221 -20.69 23.61 -11.51
N LYS A 222 -21.83 23.88 -10.84
CA LYS A 222 -22.03 25.07 -9.98
C LYS A 222 -21.78 24.78 -8.50
N VAL A 223 -22.12 23.58 -8.05
CA VAL A 223 -21.98 23.19 -6.65
C VAL A 223 -20.85 22.17 -6.55
N GLU A 224 -19.80 22.53 -5.82
CA GLU A 224 -18.65 21.68 -5.53
C GLU A 224 -18.99 20.77 -4.35
N LEU A 225 -18.83 19.45 -4.52
CA LEU A 225 -19.04 18.45 -3.47
C LEU A 225 -17.79 18.19 -2.66
N ALA A 226 -16.64 18.10 -3.33
CA ALA A 226 -15.36 17.76 -2.74
C ALA A 226 -14.20 18.18 -3.64
N THR A 227 -13.02 18.28 -3.03
CA THR A 227 -11.75 18.44 -3.74
C THR A 227 -10.87 17.24 -3.46
N LEU A 228 -10.43 16.56 -4.53
CA LEU A 228 -9.48 15.47 -4.46
C LEU A 228 -8.08 16.05 -4.69
N HIS A 229 -7.31 16.13 -3.60
CA HIS A 229 -5.94 16.61 -3.65
C HIS A 229 -5.01 15.54 -4.21
N THR A 230 -4.22 15.90 -5.22
CA THR A 230 -3.21 15.00 -5.80
C THR A 230 -1.80 15.54 -5.55
N LEU A 231 -0.79 14.69 -5.72
CA LEU A 231 0.61 15.07 -5.57
C LEU A 231 1.31 15.01 -6.92
N ARG A 232 2.18 16.00 -7.15
CA ARG A 232 3.03 16.05 -8.34
C ARG A 232 4.40 15.43 -8.05
N GLN A 233 4.87 14.58 -8.96
CA GLN A 233 6.25 14.08 -8.91
C GLN A 233 7.24 15.25 -8.96
N GLN A 234 8.13 15.38 -7.97
CA GLN A 234 9.11 16.48 -7.89
C GLN A 234 10.56 16.03 -8.11
N MET A 235 10.80 14.86 -8.71
CA MET A 235 12.15 14.49 -9.14
C MET A 235 12.50 15.19 -10.45
N THR A 236 13.77 15.58 -10.63
CA THR A 236 14.31 16.06 -11.90
C THR A 236 14.10 14.96 -12.94
N ARG A 237 13.46 15.31 -14.04
CA ARG A 237 13.24 14.44 -15.20
C ARG A 237 13.98 15.03 -16.40
N ASP A 238 14.39 14.17 -17.32
CA ASP A 238 14.71 14.62 -18.66
C ASP A 238 13.42 15.05 -19.38
N GLN A 239 13.50 15.94 -20.37
CA GLN A 239 12.33 16.47 -21.08
C GLN A 239 11.48 15.40 -21.80
N ARG A 240 11.96 14.14 -21.85
CA ARG A 240 11.25 13.00 -22.43
C ARG A 240 10.19 12.42 -21.50
N ARG A 241 10.24 12.73 -20.19
CA ARG A 241 9.31 12.20 -19.19
C ARG A 241 8.67 13.34 -18.40
N ALA A 242 7.35 13.36 -18.36
CA ALA A 242 6.61 14.33 -17.57
C ALA A 242 6.78 14.11 -16.07
N ASN A 243 6.60 15.18 -15.31
CA ASN A 243 6.39 15.17 -13.87
C ASN A 243 4.89 15.00 -13.60
N TYR A 244 4.43 13.75 -13.58
CA TYR A 244 3.01 13.43 -13.45
C TYR A 244 2.39 13.88 -12.12
N ALA A 245 1.14 14.32 -12.20
CA ALA A 245 0.17 14.31 -11.12
C ALA A 245 -1.09 13.56 -11.59
N LEU A 246 -1.89 13.00 -10.68
CA LEU A 246 -3.14 12.32 -11.08
C LEU A 246 -4.13 13.29 -11.75
N ALA A 247 -4.12 14.55 -11.35
CA ALA A 247 -4.93 15.61 -11.95
C ALA A 247 -4.59 15.92 -13.42
N ASP A 248 -3.42 15.51 -13.93
CA ASP A 248 -3.04 15.74 -15.33
C ASP A 248 -3.94 14.94 -16.31
N PHE A 249 -4.66 13.93 -15.82
CA PHE A 249 -5.55 13.07 -16.60
C PHE A 249 -7.02 13.45 -16.53
N VAL A 250 -7.34 14.58 -15.91
CA VAL A 250 -8.71 15.14 -15.85
C VAL A 250 -8.70 16.52 -16.47
N ALA A 251 -9.67 16.81 -17.33
CA ALA A 251 -9.71 18.06 -18.09
C ALA A 251 -9.70 19.28 -17.15
N PRO A 252 -8.83 20.28 -17.39
CA PRO A 252 -8.83 21.53 -16.64
C PRO A 252 -10.14 22.27 -16.81
N ARG A 253 -10.65 22.89 -15.73
CA ARG A 253 -11.90 23.67 -15.75
C ARG A 253 -11.87 24.80 -16.79
N GLU A 254 -10.71 25.43 -16.94
CA GLU A 254 -10.45 26.50 -17.90
C GLU A 254 -10.49 26.06 -19.37
N SER A 255 -10.35 24.76 -19.65
CA SER A 255 -10.47 24.22 -21.01
C SER A 255 -11.91 24.24 -21.52
N GLY A 256 -12.91 24.35 -20.63
CA GLY A 256 -14.33 24.22 -20.97
C GLY A 256 -14.78 22.80 -21.31
N VAL A 257 -13.87 21.82 -21.25
CA VAL A 257 -14.16 20.42 -21.57
C VAL A 257 -14.77 19.72 -20.35
N ALA A 258 -15.89 19.03 -20.58
CA ALA A 258 -16.54 18.23 -19.57
C ALA A 258 -15.77 16.93 -19.33
N ASP A 259 -15.39 16.69 -18.08
CA ASP A 259 -14.74 15.44 -17.64
C ASP A 259 -15.35 14.92 -16.34
N TYR A 260 -14.92 13.75 -15.91
CA TYR A 260 -15.54 12.94 -14.87
C TYR A 260 -14.51 12.23 -14.02
N ILE A 261 -14.89 11.90 -12.80
CA ILE A 261 -14.09 11.04 -11.93
C ILE A 261 -14.99 10.01 -11.25
N GLY A 262 -14.40 8.84 -10.98
CA GLY A 262 -15.04 7.77 -10.25
C GLY A 262 -14.31 7.47 -8.94
N ALA A 263 -15.08 7.03 -7.95
CA ALA A 263 -14.54 6.48 -6.72
C ALA A 263 -15.33 5.22 -6.33
N PHE A 264 -14.68 4.32 -5.59
CA PHE A 264 -15.33 3.13 -5.06
C PHE A 264 -14.78 2.74 -3.70
N VAL A 265 -15.61 2.03 -2.92
CA VAL A 265 -15.22 1.34 -1.69
C VAL A 265 -15.91 -0.02 -1.69
N VAL A 266 -15.17 -1.09 -1.45
CA VAL A 266 -15.68 -2.47 -1.46
C VAL A 266 -15.18 -3.25 -0.27
N THR A 267 -15.95 -4.24 0.18
CA THR A 267 -15.56 -5.16 1.24
C THR A 267 -16.28 -6.49 1.08
N THR A 268 -15.58 -7.59 1.36
CA THR A 268 -16.16 -8.92 1.57
C THR A 268 -16.18 -9.30 3.06
N GLY A 269 -15.72 -8.42 3.97
CA GLY A 269 -15.38 -8.75 5.34
C GLY A 269 -16.52 -8.71 6.37
N HIS A 270 -17.76 -8.43 5.97
CA HIS A 270 -18.90 -8.56 6.89
C HIS A 270 -19.18 -10.05 7.15
N GLY A 271 -19.05 -10.47 8.41
CA GLY A 271 -19.13 -11.86 8.85
C GLY A 271 -17.78 -12.57 8.97
N CYS A 272 -16.65 -11.86 8.80
CA CYS A 272 -15.31 -12.47 8.91
C CYS A 272 -14.79 -12.62 10.35
N GLU A 273 -15.28 -11.81 11.28
CA GLU A 273 -14.90 -11.85 12.71
C GLU A 273 -15.83 -12.73 13.57
N GLU A 274 -16.98 -13.12 13.02
CA GLU A 274 -18.00 -13.98 13.66
C GLU A 274 -17.71 -15.47 13.42
#